data_AF-A0A7C2NVB7-F1
#
_entry.id   AF-A0A7C2NVB7-F1
#
_cell.length_a   1.000
_cell.length_b   1.000
_cell.length_c   1.000
_cell.angle_alpha   90.00
_cell.angle_beta   90.00
_cell.angle_gamma   90.00
#
_symmetry.space_group_name_H-M   'P 1'
#
loop_
_entity.id
_entity.type
_entity.pdbx_description
1 polymer ?
#
loop_
_entity_poly.entity_id
_entity_poly.type
_entity_poly.pdbx_seq_one_letter_code
_entity_poly.pdbx_strand_id
1 'polypeptide(L)'
;MTRRDADAVPCPGCGRRYDRTRFQGGRTLHCTCGARVGPAPAPRARSGGPPRFAVDAMLGRLAVWLRLLGFDAFYEPHVEDAALARRALEEGRALLTRDRALPEAFRLPDVHVVAAQEVRAQLREVAARYGLARFARPFSRCSLCNAPLEPVAPEAARAHVPPRVATAAAAFLRCPACGRLYWEGSHVARMRRVAEEVLGAAPGAEGGGR
;
A
#
# COMPACT_ATOMS: atom_id res chain seq x y z
N MET A 1 -14.42 0.33 -42.39
CA MET A 1 -13.99 0.46 -40.98
C MET A 1 -12.82 -0.48 -40.74
N THR A 2 -11.61 0.05 -40.68
CA THR A 2 -10.39 -0.76 -40.45
C THR A 2 -10.28 -1.10 -38.96
N ARG A 3 -9.63 -2.22 -38.60
CA ARG A 3 -9.41 -2.64 -37.18
C ARG A 3 -8.87 -1.53 -36.27
N ARG A 4 -8.19 -0.51 -36.83
CA ARG A 4 -7.65 0.65 -36.09
C ARG A 4 -8.71 1.57 -35.47
N ASP A 5 -9.94 1.58 -35.99
CA ASP A 5 -10.99 2.44 -35.44
C ASP A 5 -11.60 1.89 -34.13
N ALA A 6 -11.58 0.57 -33.93
CA ALA A 6 -12.16 -0.08 -32.74
C ALA A 6 -11.30 0.11 -31.47
N ASP A 7 -9.99 0.31 -31.63
CA ASP A 7 -9.03 0.48 -30.53
C ASP A 7 -8.68 1.95 -30.26
N ALA A 8 -9.58 2.87 -30.60
CA ALA A 8 -9.40 4.28 -30.32
C ALA A 8 -10.17 4.73 -29.09
N VAL A 9 -9.52 5.49 -28.21
CA VAL A 9 -10.16 6.16 -27.07
C VAL A 9 -10.55 7.58 -27.51
N PRO A 10 -11.85 7.93 -27.52
CA PRO A 10 -12.29 9.28 -27.87
C PRO A 10 -12.04 10.25 -26.72
N CYS A 11 -11.64 11.47 -27.06
CA CYS A 11 -11.59 12.59 -26.14
C CYS A 11 -13.02 12.96 -25.70
N PRO A 12 -13.29 13.09 -24.38
CA PRO A 12 -14.63 13.44 -23.91
C PRO A 12 -15.02 14.90 -24.22
N GLY A 13 -14.05 15.78 -24.52
CA GLY A 13 -14.31 17.19 -24.80
C GLY A 13 -14.58 17.50 -26.28
N CYS A 14 -13.82 16.90 -27.21
CA CYS A 14 -13.90 17.24 -28.63
C CYS A 14 -14.07 16.03 -29.57
N GLY A 15 -14.19 14.80 -29.04
CA GLY A 15 -14.36 13.59 -29.82
C GLY A 15 -13.12 13.10 -30.58
N ARG A 16 -11.99 13.82 -30.54
CA ARG A 16 -10.72 13.39 -31.17
C ARG A 16 -10.33 11.98 -30.70
N ARG A 17 -9.96 11.12 -31.64
CA ARG A 17 -9.61 9.71 -31.39
C ARG A 17 -8.12 9.55 -31.12
N TYR A 18 -7.79 8.84 -30.05
CA TYR A 18 -6.41 8.54 -29.63
C TYR A 18 -6.16 7.04 -29.63
N ASP A 19 -4.97 6.62 -30.04
CA ASP A 19 -4.54 5.22 -29.97
C ASP A 19 -4.59 4.70 -28.52
N ARG A 20 -5.28 3.58 -28.29
CA ARG A 20 -5.45 2.97 -26.96
C ARG A 20 -4.14 2.59 -26.29
N THR A 21 -3.08 2.30 -27.05
CA THR A 21 -1.75 1.98 -26.50
C THR A 21 -1.17 3.10 -25.65
N ARG A 22 -1.59 4.36 -25.87
CA ARG A 22 -1.18 5.51 -25.06
C ARG A 22 -1.66 5.47 -23.61
N PHE A 23 -2.66 4.64 -23.30
CA PHE A 23 -3.30 4.55 -21.97
C PHE A 23 -2.96 3.26 -21.23
N GLN A 24 -1.93 2.54 -21.66
CA GLN A 24 -1.43 1.35 -20.96
C GLN A 24 -1.01 1.67 -19.52
N GLY A 25 -1.27 0.75 -18.60
CA GLY A 25 -0.95 0.93 -17.17
C GLY A 25 -1.73 2.08 -16.51
N GLY A 26 -2.89 2.47 -17.07
CA GLY A 26 -3.73 3.53 -16.53
C GLY A 26 -3.25 4.94 -16.88
N ARG A 27 -2.25 5.10 -17.76
CA ARG A 27 -1.80 6.43 -18.20
C ARG A 27 -2.96 7.24 -18.79
N THR A 28 -2.87 8.55 -18.63
CA THR A 28 -3.77 9.53 -19.24
C THR A 28 -2.98 10.62 -19.95
N LEU A 29 -3.65 11.38 -20.81
CA LEU A 29 -3.07 12.54 -21.46
C LEU A 29 -4.08 13.69 -21.46
N HIS A 30 -3.58 14.91 -21.67
CA HIS A 30 -4.44 16.05 -21.96
C HIS A 30 -4.56 16.23 -23.47
N CYS A 31 -5.80 16.25 -23.97
CA CYS A 31 -6.10 16.65 -25.34
C CYS A 31 -5.79 18.14 -25.51
N THR A 32 -5.52 18.57 -26.75
CA THR A 32 -5.35 19.99 -27.10
C THR A 32 -6.56 20.86 -26.71
N CYS A 33 -7.75 20.28 -26.59
CA CYS A 33 -8.94 20.97 -26.08
C CYS A 33 -9.00 21.07 -24.55
N GLY A 34 -7.94 20.68 -23.82
CA GLY A 34 -7.84 20.69 -22.36
C GLY A 34 -8.35 19.44 -21.65
N ALA A 35 -9.25 18.67 -22.28
CA ALA A 35 -9.88 17.51 -21.65
C ALA A 35 -8.87 16.36 -21.39
N ARG A 36 -8.97 15.74 -20.20
CA ARG A 36 -8.19 14.55 -19.83
C ARG A 36 -8.76 13.32 -20.54
N VAL A 37 -7.94 12.68 -21.36
CA VAL A 37 -8.27 11.49 -22.14
C VAL A 37 -7.67 10.25 -21.48
N GLY A 38 -8.45 9.17 -21.49
CA GLY A 38 -8.06 7.85 -21.01
C GLY A 38 -9.29 7.07 -20.55
N PRO A 39 -9.27 5.74 -20.66
CA PRO A 39 -10.37 4.91 -20.20
C PRO A 39 -10.61 5.17 -18.71
N ALA A 40 -11.88 5.17 -18.30
CA ALA A 40 -12.20 5.14 -16.88
C ALA A 40 -11.68 3.80 -16.31
N PRO A 41 -11.02 3.81 -15.15
CA PRO A 41 -10.62 2.57 -14.52
C PRO A 41 -11.88 1.79 -14.17
N ALA A 42 -11.88 0.48 -14.39
CA ALA A 42 -12.97 -0.35 -13.89
C ALA A 42 -13.05 -0.17 -12.36
N PRO A 43 -14.24 0.04 -11.78
CA PRO A 43 -14.37 0.19 -10.34
C PRO A 43 -13.77 -1.04 -9.67
N ARG A 44 -12.98 -0.82 -8.61
CA ARG A 44 -12.39 -1.92 -7.85
C ARG A 44 -13.54 -2.73 -7.26
N ALA A 45 -13.66 -4.00 -7.65
CA ALA A 45 -14.53 -4.92 -6.93
C ALA A 45 -14.10 -4.90 -5.46
N ARG A 46 -15.01 -4.54 -4.54
CA ARG A 46 -14.70 -4.52 -3.11
C ARG A 46 -14.37 -5.95 -2.69
N SER A 47 -13.09 -6.29 -2.65
CA SER A 47 -12.62 -7.57 -2.16
C SER A 47 -13.06 -7.69 -0.71
N GLY A 48 -13.77 -8.76 -0.34
CA GLY A 48 -14.13 -9.04 1.06
C GLY A 48 -12.92 -9.30 1.97
N GLY A 49 -11.72 -9.39 1.40
CA GLY A 49 -10.46 -9.61 2.09
C GLY A 49 -9.65 -8.35 2.43
N PRO A 50 -8.50 -8.52 3.10
CA PRO A 50 -7.65 -7.41 3.53
C PRO A 50 -7.16 -6.58 2.33
N PRO A 51 -7.06 -5.23 2.47
CA PRO A 51 -6.49 -4.38 1.45
C PRO A 51 -5.00 -4.68 1.23
N ARG A 52 -4.55 -4.47 -0.01
CA ARG A 52 -3.15 -4.58 -0.43
C ARG A 52 -2.74 -3.22 -1.00
N PHE A 53 -1.51 -2.81 -0.75
CA PHE A 53 -1.02 -1.46 -1.05
C PHE A 53 0.15 -1.47 -2.03
N ALA A 54 0.16 -0.51 -2.93
CA ALA A 54 1.33 -0.09 -3.69
C ALA A 54 1.72 1.29 -3.16
N VAL A 55 2.88 1.39 -2.53
CA VAL A 55 3.28 2.58 -1.76
C VAL A 55 4.42 3.28 -2.47
N ASP A 56 4.20 4.57 -2.74
CA ASP A 56 5.16 5.50 -3.32
C ASP A 56 6.43 5.67 -2.47
N ALA A 57 7.54 6.04 -3.11
CA ALA A 57 8.85 6.31 -2.53
C ALA A 57 8.78 7.29 -1.34
N MET A 58 7.91 8.30 -1.41
CA MET A 58 7.70 9.31 -0.36
C MET A 58 7.13 8.74 0.95
N LEU A 59 6.59 7.52 0.92
CA LEU A 59 5.84 6.88 2.00
C LEU A 59 6.53 5.61 2.53
N GLY A 60 7.85 5.50 2.41
CA GLY A 60 8.60 4.30 2.83
C GLY A 60 8.41 3.92 4.29
N ARG A 61 8.38 4.90 5.22
CA ARG A 61 8.10 4.63 6.63
C ARG A 61 6.68 4.09 6.84
N LEU A 62 5.71 4.62 6.10
CA LEU A 62 4.32 4.12 6.13
C LEU A 62 4.26 2.68 5.60
N ALA A 63 4.97 2.35 4.51
CA ALA A 63 5.02 0.99 3.98
C ALA A 63 5.55 -0.02 5.02
N VAL A 64 6.61 0.34 5.74
CA VAL A 64 7.15 -0.49 6.85
C VAL A 64 6.09 -0.74 7.91
N TRP A 65 5.37 0.29 8.33
CA TRP A 65 4.33 0.13 9.34
C TRP A 65 3.14 -0.67 8.85
N LEU A 66 2.68 -0.49 7.60
CA LEU A 66 1.62 -1.31 7.03
C LEU A 66 1.99 -2.81 7.04
N ARG A 67 3.26 -3.14 6.72
CA ARG A 67 3.79 -4.52 6.83
C ARG A 67 3.80 -5.01 8.27
N LEU A 68 4.25 -4.17 9.21
CA LEU A 68 4.23 -4.49 10.65
C LEU A 68 2.80 -4.72 11.17
N LEU A 69 1.79 -4.07 10.59
CA LEU A 69 0.38 -4.30 10.91
C LEU A 69 -0.21 -5.54 10.21
N GLY A 70 0.58 -6.22 9.36
CA GLY A 70 0.19 -7.45 8.66
C GLY A 70 -0.35 -7.26 7.25
N PHE A 71 -0.28 -6.05 6.69
CA PHE A 71 -0.79 -5.76 5.34
C PHE A 71 0.27 -5.99 4.26
N ASP A 72 -0.19 -6.42 3.08
CA ASP A 72 0.65 -6.50 1.89
C ASP A 72 0.94 -5.08 1.39
N ALA A 73 2.14 -4.57 1.65
CA ALA A 73 2.55 -3.26 1.15
C ALA A 73 3.77 -3.39 0.24
N PHE A 74 3.54 -3.36 -1.07
CA PHE A 74 4.61 -3.23 -2.04
C PHE A 74 5.23 -1.84 -1.91
N TYR A 75 6.55 -1.79 -1.80
CA TYR A 75 7.33 -0.56 -1.72
C TYR A 75 8.73 -0.87 -2.21
N GLU A 76 9.21 -0.02 -3.09
CA GLU A 76 10.55 -0.05 -3.66
C GLU A 76 11.02 1.41 -3.81
N PRO A 77 12.18 1.80 -3.23
CA PRO A 77 12.58 3.21 -3.14
C PRO A 77 12.75 3.95 -4.47
N HIS A 78 13.03 3.22 -5.55
CA HIS A 78 13.35 3.78 -6.87
C HIS A 78 12.37 3.32 -7.95
N VAL A 79 11.16 2.91 -7.55
CA VAL A 79 10.13 2.51 -8.52
C VAL A 79 9.61 3.74 -9.26
N GLU A 80 9.59 3.66 -10.59
CA GLU A 80 8.98 4.66 -11.45
C GLU A 80 7.46 4.69 -11.26
N ASP A 81 6.83 5.87 -11.28
CA ASP A 81 5.38 6.05 -11.10
C ASP A 81 4.56 5.16 -12.04
N ALA A 82 5.01 5.04 -13.29
CA ALA A 82 4.34 4.18 -14.27
C ALA A 82 4.40 2.70 -13.91
N ALA A 83 5.51 2.24 -13.32
CA ALA A 83 5.64 0.87 -12.86
C ALA A 83 4.80 0.63 -11.59
N LEU A 84 4.78 1.60 -10.67
CA LEU A 84 3.94 1.55 -9.46
C LEU A 84 2.45 1.51 -9.80
N ALA A 85 1.99 2.40 -10.69
CA ALA A 85 0.61 2.47 -11.16
C ALA A 85 0.19 1.19 -11.89
N ARG A 86 1.04 0.67 -12.79
CA ARG A 86 0.81 -0.61 -13.46
C ARG A 86 0.67 -1.76 -12.47
N ARG A 87 1.58 -1.86 -11.50
CA ARG A 87 1.52 -2.89 -10.45
C ARG A 87 0.25 -2.79 -9.62
N ALA A 88 -0.19 -1.56 -9.31
CA ALA A 88 -1.42 -1.33 -8.57
C ALA A 88 -2.65 -1.83 -9.34
N LEU A 89 -2.70 -1.60 -10.66
CA LEU A 89 -3.77 -2.12 -11.52
C LEU A 89 -3.76 -3.65 -11.61
N GLU A 90 -2.62 -4.22 -12.00
CA GLU A 90 -2.48 -5.65 -12.29
C GLU A 90 -2.77 -6.50 -11.05
N GLU A 91 -2.35 -6.03 -9.86
CA GLU A 91 -2.56 -6.75 -8.61
C GLU A 91 -3.78 -6.29 -7.81
N GLY A 92 -4.53 -5.32 -8.32
CA GLY A 92 -5.68 -4.73 -7.64
C GLY A 92 -5.33 -4.11 -6.29
N ARG A 93 -4.18 -3.43 -6.18
CA ARG A 93 -3.73 -2.74 -4.95
C ARG A 93 -4.26 -1.31 -4.90
N ALA A 94 -4.49 -0.81 -3.69
CA ALA A 94 -4.68 0.60 -3.45
C ALA A 94 -3.31 1.32 -3.56
N LEU A 95 -3.22 2.35 -4.40
CA LEU A 95 -2.01 3.15 -4.50
C LEU A 95 -2.02 4.24 -3.43
N LEU A 96 -0.96 4.29 -2.61
CA LEU A 96 -0.74 5.36 -1.63
C LEU A 96 0.40 6.24 -2.11
N THR A 97 0.16 7.55 -2.23
CA THR A 97 1.15 8.54 -2.64
C THR A 97 0.98 9.85 -1.88
N ARG A 98 2.01 10.69 -1.84
CA ARG A 98 1.87 12.10 -1.46
C ARG A 98 1.99 13.04 -2.65
N ASP A 99 2.34 12.52 -3.81
CA ASP A 99 2.41 13.27 -5.05
C ASP A 99 1.01 13.44 -5.64
N ARG A 100 0.64 14.69 -5.92
CA ARG A 100 -0.63 15.05 -6.56
C ARG A 100 -0.57 14.86 -8.07
N ALA A 101 0.61 14.84 -8.67
CA ALA A 101 0.78 14.60 -10.10
C ALA A 101 0.45 13.15 -10.49
N LEU A 102 0.65 12.18 -9.60
CA LEU A 102 0.39 10.77 -9.90
C LEU A 102 -1.09 10.49 -10.24
N PRO A 103 -2.11 10.87 -9.45
CA PRO A 103 -3.52 10.71 -9.84
C PRO A 103 -3.94 11.59 -11.03
N GLU A 104 -3.17 12.61 -11.39
CA GLU A 104 -3.37 13.41 -12.62
C GLU A 104 -2.79 12.70 -13.86
N ALA A 105 -1.64 12.04 -13.72
CA ALA A 105 -0.98 11.28 -14.78
C ALA A 105 -1.66 9.92 -15.02
N PHE A 106 -2.15 9.27 -13.96
CA PHE A 106 -2.71 7.91 -14.01
C PHE A 106 -4.15 7.86 -13.49
N ARG A 107 -4.99 7.07 -14.15
CA ARG A 107 -6.35 6.72 -13.71
C ARG A 107 -6.33 5.32 -13.12
N LEU A 108 -6.48 5.25 -11.80
CA LEU A 108 -6.47 4.02 -11.03
C LEU A 108 -7.80 3.82 -10.31
N PRO A 109 -8.24 2.56 -10.09
CA PRO A 109 -9.48 2.26 -9.36
C PRO A 109 -9.46 2.74 -7.90
N ASP A 110 -8.28 2.78 -7.28
CA ASP A 110 -8.10 3.15 -5.88
C ASP A 110 -6.72 3.80 -5.71
N VAL A 111 -6.73 5.13 -5.65
CA VAL A 111 -5.56 5.95 -5.35
C VAL A 111 -5.91 6.88 -4.19
N HIS A 112 -5.03 6.95 -3.22
CA HIS A 112 -5.16 7.83 -2.07
C HIS A 112 -3.94 8.73 -1.94
N VAL A 113 -4.18 10.04 -2.05
CA VAL A 113 -3.16 11.06 -1.80
C VAL A 113 -3.15 11.33 -0.30
N VAL A 114 -2.13 10.81 0.38
CA VAL A 114 -1.98 10.91 1.83
C VAL A 114 -1.71 12.37 2.20
N ALA A 115 -2.59 12.96 3.01
CA ALA A 115 -2.47 14.35 3.41
C ALA A 115 -1.49 14.53 4.59
N ALA A 116 -1.47 13.58 5.52
CA ALA A 116 -0.62 13.62 6.70
C ALA A 116 0.88 13.61 6.37
N GLN A 117 1.64 14.40 7.13
CA GLN A 117 3.10 14.46 7.00
C GLN A 117 3.81 13.43 7.89
N GLU A 118 3.35 13.32 9.14
CA GLU A 118 3.96 12.45 10.13
C GLU A 118 3.43 11.02 10.02
N VAL A 119 4.34 10.03 10.12
CA VAL A 119 4.02 8.61 9.87
C VAL A 119 2.85 8.08 10.73
N ARG A 120 2.72 8.54 11.98
CA ARG A 120 1.60 8.14 12.85
C ARG A 120 0.27 8.70 12.36
N ALA A 121 0.26 9.95 11.89
CA ALA A 121 -0.93 10.56 11.30
C ALA A 121 -1.28 9.90 9.96
N GLN A 122 -0.29 9.58 9.13
CA GLN A 122 -0.47 8.83 7.87
C GLN A 122 -1.10 7.47 8.14
N LEU A 123 -0.62 6.75 9.15
CA LEU A 123 -1.17 5.47 9.55
C LEU A 123 -2.62 5.59 10.00
N ARG A 124 -2.97 6.59 10.83
CA ARG A 124 -4.36 6.84 11.23
C ARG A 124 -5.26 7.15 10.05
N GLU A 125 -4.80 7.99 9.13
CA GLU A 125 -5.52 8.35 7.90
C GLU A 125 -5.82 7.11 7.04
N VAL A 126 -4.81 6.28 6.79
CA VAL A 126 -4.94 5.04 6.00
C VAL A 126 -5.76 4.00 6.77
N ALA A 127 -5.60 3.90 8.09
CA ALA A 127 -6.37 3.00 8.95
C ALA A 127 -7.87 3.29 8.88
N ALA A 128 -8.24 4.56 9.01
CA ALA A 128 -9.63 5.00 8.92
C ALA A 128 -10.21 4.78 7.51
N ARG A 129 -9.47 5.19 6.46
CA ARG A 129 -9.92 5.06 5.07
C ARG A 129 -10.18 3.60 4.66
N TYR A 130 -9.29 2.69 5.04
CA TYR A 130 -9.30 1.30 4.57
C TYR A 130 -9.85 0.30 5.61
N GLY A 131 -10.28 0.78 6.78
CA GLY A 131 -10.82 -0.07 7.85
C GLY A 131 -9.82 -1.11 8.34
N LEU A 132 -8.54 -0.73 8.51
CA LEU A 132 -7.46 -1.68 8.78
C LEU A 132 -7.68 -2.50 10.07
N ALA A 133 -8.34 -1.94 11.07
CA ALA A 133 -8.62 -2.62 12.34
C ALA A 133 -9.30 -3.98 12.16
N ARG A 134 -10.18 -4.12 11.15
CA ARG A 134 -10.89 -5.37 10.85
C ARG A 134 -9.98 -6.52 10.42
N PHE A 135 -8.83 -6.20 9.82
CA PHE A 135 -8.00 -7.16 9.09
C PHE A 135 -6.58 -7.28 9.64
N ALA A 136 -6.20 -6.42 10.59
CA ALA A 136 -4.85 -6.34 11.09
C ALA A 136 -4.40 -7.69 11.68
N ARG A 137 -3.18 -8.09 11.31
CA ARG A 137 -2.47 -9.23 11.88
C ARG A 137 -1.05 -8.77 12.21
N PRO A 138 -0.87 -7.99 13.29
CA PRO A 138 0.42 -7.37 13.58
C PRO A 138 1.54 -8.41 13.67
N PHE A 139 2.72 -8.04 13.19
CA PHE A 139 3.95 -8.84 13.22
C PHE A 139 3.86 -10.18 12.46
N SER A 140 2.99 -10.26 11.44
CA SER A 140 2.85 -11.44 10.57
C SER A 140 3.62 -11.34 9.24
N ARG A 141 4.20 -10.18 8.92
CA ARG A 141 4.98 -9.97 7.69
C ARG A 141 6.31 -9.31 7.97
N CYS A 142 7.28 -9.60 7.10
CA CYS A 142 8.58 -8.97 7.12
C CYS A 142 8.45 -7.47 6.82
N SER A 143 8.93 -6.65 7.76
CA SER A 143 9.00 -5.19 7.60
C SER A 143 9.84 -4.73 6.40
N LEU A 144 10.82 -5.55 5.98
CA LEU A 144 11.76 -5.22 4.90
C LEU A 144 11.26 -5.67 3.52
N CYS A 145 10.91 -6.95 3.37
CA CYS A 145 10.59 -7.52 2.05
C CYS A 145 9.13 -7.94 1.89
N ASN A 146 8.25 -7.67 2.87
CA ASN A 146 6.80 -7.88 2.80
C ASN A 146 6.33 -9.35 2.77
N ALA A 147 7.26 -10.33 2.77
CA ALA A 147 6.93 -11.75 2.83
C ALA A 147 6.26 -12.12 4.18
N PRO A 148 5.29 -13.06 4.21
CA PRO A 148 4.78 -13.63 5.45
C PRO A 148 5.91 -14.22 6.30
N LEU A 149 5.81 -14.05 7.62
CA LEU A 149 6.77 -14.60 8.56
C LEU A 149 6.36 -16.02 8.96
N GLU A 150 7.37 -16.85 9.19
CA GLU A 150 7.21 -18.26 9.56
C GLU A 150 7.82 -18.52 10.95
N PRO A 151 7.20 -19.35 11.80
CA PRO A 151 7.83 -19.82 13.02
C PRO A 151 9.14 -20.55 12.74
N VAL A 152 10.12 -20.36 13.61
CA VAL A 152 11.39 -21.11 13.56
C VAL A 152 11.71 -21.67 14.94
N ALA A 153 12.29 -22.88 14.96
CA ALA A 153 12.72 -23.52 16.19
C ALA A 153 13.68 -22.61 16.98
N PRO A 154 13.47 -22.41 18.29
CA PRO A 154 14.35 -21.57 19.12
C PRO A 154 15.82 -21.96 19.01
N GLU A 155 16.13 -23.25 18.90
CA GLU A 155 17.49 -23.78 18.79
C GLU A 155 18.20 -23.23 17.54
N ALA A 156 17.49 -23.25 16.39
CA ALA A 156 18.01 -22.72 15.14
C ALA A 156 18.14 -21.18 15.16
N ALA A 157 17.23 -20.48 15.85
CA ALA A 157 17.25 -19.02 15.95
C ALA A 157 18.32 -18.49 16.91
N ARG A 158 18.52 -19.16 18.06
CA ARG A 158 19.41 -18.75 19.16
C ARG A 158 20.87 -18.55 18.71
N ALA A 159 21.33 -19.34 17.74
CA ALA A 159 22.68 -19.22 17.17
C ALA A 159 22.89 -17.92 16.35
N HIS A 160 21.80 -17.25 15.96
CA HIS A 160 21.82 -16.12 15.02
C HIS A 160 21.29 -14.81 15.63
N VAL A 161 21.06 -14.79 16.94
CA VAL A 161 20.57 -13.61 17.69
C VAL A 161 21.52 -13.27 18.83
N PRO A 162 21.51 -12.02 19.34
CA PRO A 162 22.35 -11.64 20.47
C PRO A 162 22.13 -12.54 21.70
N PRO A 163 23.17 -12.81 22.53
CA PRO A 163 23.07 -13.74 23.66
C PRO A 163 21.92 -13.46 24.62
N ARG A 164 21.64 -12.18 24.92
CA ARG A 164 20.51 -11.78 25.78
C ARG A 164 19.15 -12.15 25.20
N VAL A 165 19.01 -12.14 23.88
CA VAL A 165 17.77 -12.54 23.20
C VAL A 165 17.68 -14.06 23.17
N ALA A 166 18.79 -14.75 22.90
CA ALA A 166 18.83 -16.20 22.86
C ALA A 166 18.33 -16.84 24.16
N THR A 167 18.64 -16.23 25.30
CA THR A 167 18.20 -16.69 26.62
C THR A 167 16.78 -16.24 26.98
N ALA A 168 16.37 -15.03 26.60
CA ALA A 168 15.12 -14.44 27.08
C ALA A 168 13.90 -14.67 26.17
N ALA A 169 14.08 -14.84 24.85
CA ALA A 169 12.96 -14.95 23.92
C ALA A 169 12.43 -16.39 23.84
N ALA A 170 11.11 -16.53 23.97
CA ALA A 170 10.42 -17.82 23.92
C ALA A 170 10.08 -18.27 22.49
N ALA A 171 9.87 -17.32 21.57
CA ALA A 171 9.45 -17.59 20.22
C ALA A 171 10.19 -16.72 19.21
N PHE A 172 10.42 -17.30 18.03
CA PHE A 172 11.11 -16.65 16.93
C PHE A 172 10.32 -16.84 15.64
N LEU A 173 10.34 -15.79 14.82
CA LEU A 173 9.83 -15.80 13.47
C LEU A 173 10.98 -15.51 12.52
N ARG A 174 10.97 -16.16 11.36
CA ARG A 174 11.94 -15.94 10.28
C ARG A 174 11.20 -15.52 9.02
N CYS A 175 11.81 -14.60 8.28
CA CYS A 175 11.39 -14.35 6.91
C CYS A 175 12.04 -15.38 5.97
N PRO A 176 11.26 -16.16 5.20
CA PRO A 176 11.83 -17.14 4.28
C PRO A 176 12.55 -16.48 3.09
N ALA A 177 12.19 -15.24 2.73
CA ALA A 177 12.75 -14.54 1.58
C ALA A 177 14.09 -13.85 1.87
N CYS A 178 14.22 -13.14 3.00
CA CYS A 178 15.45 -12.39 3.34
C CYS A 178 16.20 -12.94 4.55
N GLY A 179 15.69 -14.00 5.19
CA GLY A 179 16.33 -14.64 6.35
C GLY A 179 16.24 -13.86 7.66
N ARG A 180 15.65 -12.65 7.68
CA ARG A 180 15.55 -11.82 8.87
C ARG A 180 14.80 -12.53 10.00
N LEU A 181 15.37 -12.52 11.19
CA LEU A 181 14.75 -13.03 12.42
C LEU A 181 14.00 -11.91 13.18
N TYR A 182 12.89 -12.29 13.79
CA TYR A 182 12.01 -11.46 14.61
C TYR A 182 11.70 -12.23 15.90
N TRP A 183 11.60 -11.49 17.01
CA TRP A 183 11.32 -12.05 18.34
C TRP A 183 10.62 -10.99 19.19
N GLU A 184 9.93 -11.43 20.23
CA GLU A 184 9.32 -10.52 21.21
C GLU A 184 10.37 -9.80 22.04
N GLY A 185 10.15 -8.51 22.29
CA GLY A 185 11.06 -7.68 23.08
C GLY A 185 10.54 -6.26 23.27
N SER A 186 11.27 -5.43 24.00
CA SER A 186 10.86 -4.05 24.33
C SER A 186 10.57 -3.19 23.08
N HIS A 187 11.28 -3.43 21.98
CA HIS A 187 11.02 -2.75 20.72
C HIS A 187 9.67 -3.16 20.10
N VAL A 188 9.38 -4.46 20.07
CA VAL A 188 8.07 -4.98 19.59
C VAL A 188 6.94 -4.51 20.49
N ALA A 189 7.12 -4.51 21.81
CA ALA A 189 6.14 -3.98 22.76
C ALA A 189 5.82 -2.49 22.49
N ARG A 190 6.83 -1.67 22.15
CA ARG A 190 6.60 -0.28 21.76
C ARG A 190 5.83 -0.17 20.44
N MET A 191 6.15 -1.01 19.46
CA MET A 191 5.44 -1.04 18.18
C MET A 191 3.98 -1.52 18.34
N ARG A 192 3.73 -2.48 19.23
CA ARG A 192 2.37 -2.95 19.59
C ARG A 192 1.50 -1.81 20.10
N ARG A 193 2.02 -0.99 21.03
CA ARG A 193 1.28 0.18 21.55
C ARG A 193 0.89 1.16 20.44
N VAL A 194 1.78 1.42 19.48
CA VAL A 194 1.46 2.28 18.34
C VAL A 194 0.42 1.63 17.43
N ALA A 195 0.52 0.31 17.19
CA ALA A 195 -0.47 -0.43 16.43
C ALA A 195 -1.86 -0.38 17.08
N GLU A 196 -1.93 -0.59 18.40
CA GLU A 196 -3.15 -0.51 19.20
C GLU A 196 -3.74 0.90 19.18
N GLU A 197 -2.92 1.94 19.34
CA GLU A 197 -3.34 3.35 19.26
C GLU A 197 -3.98 3.67 17.89
N VAL A 198 -3.31 3.28 16.81
CA VAL A 198 -3.75 3.56 15.44
C VAL A 198 -5.00 2.77 15.05
N LEU A 199 -5.07 1.49 15.44
CA LEU A 199 -6.17 0.60 15.07
C LEU A 199 -7.37 0.71 16.02
N GLY A 200 -7.14 1.08 17.28
CA GLY A 200 -8.16 1.23 18.32
C GLY A 200 -8.87 2.59 18.31
N ALA A 201 -8.30 3.61 17.66
CA ALA A 201 -9.00 4.85 17.39
C ALA A 201 -10.09 4.60 16.32
N ALA A 202 -11.30 4.24 16.77
CA ALA A 202 -12.49 4.45 15.97
C ALA A 202 -12.57 5.94 15.56
N PRO A 203 -13.09 6.28 14.36
CA PRO A 203 -13.30 7.69 14.02
C PRO A 203 -14.20 8.30 15.10
N GLY A 204 -13.65 9.29 15.79
CA GLY A 204 -14.35 10.04 16.83
C GLY A 204 -15.66 10.59 16.27
N ALA A 205 -16.74 10.29 16.97
CA ALA A 205 -17.94 11.09 16.93
C ALA A 205 -17.56 12.50 17.42
N GLU A 206 -17.41 13.44 16.50
CA GLU A 206 -17.40 14.87 16.82
C GLU A 206 -18.67 15.51 16.26
N GLY A 207 -19.42 16.17 17.14
CA GLY A 207 -20.27 17.31 16.76
C GLY A 207 -21.77 17.06 16.67
N GLY A 208 -22.48 17.23 17.78
CA GLY A 208 -23.94 17.32 17.80
C GLY A 208 -24.42 18.09 19.03
N GLY A 209 -23.99 19.34 19.16
CA GLY A 209 -24.52 20.24 20.17
C GLY A 209 -25.99 20.57 19.91
N ARG A 210 -26.80 20.45 20.96
CA ARG A 210 -27.79 21.42 21.42
C ARG A 210 -28.04 21.18 22.90
#